data_AF-A0A522E3E1-F1
#
_entry.id   AF-A0A522E3E1-F1
#
_cell.length_a   1.000
_cell.length_b   1.000
_cell.length_c   1.000
_cell.angle_alpha   90.00
_cell.angle_beta   90.00
_cell.angle_gamma   90.00
#
_symmetry.space_group_name_H-M   'P 1'
#
loop_
_entity.id
_entity.type
_entity.pdbx_description
1 polymer ?
#
loop_
_entity_poly.entity_id
_entity_poly.type
_entity_poly.pdbx_seq_one_letter_code
_entity_poly.pdbx_strand_id
1 'polypeptide(L)'
;MKLNIIRFIKEDIWLLHEQKLPLFNALIIKSLKIAILSVQGFSRDLCPLRASALTLYSILSIVPVIAMLFGIAKGFGFEKLLEQHLLEQAAQQDKLVLQLFGFAQNLLDSAKGEVVAGIGITVLFWTIINMIGNIEESFNSIWKIGKGRSISRKFSDYLSLMLLAPVLLITSGSMTVFLQTKITWL
;
A
#
# COMPACT_ATOMS: atom_id res chain seq x y z
N MET A 1 -49.49 10.23 15.29
CA MET A 1 -48.36 9.76 16.12
C MET A 1 -47.06 10.06 15.35
N LYS A 2 -46.43 11.23 15.59
CA LYS A 2 -45.17 11.58 14.92
C LYS A 2 -44.04 10.77 15.57
N LEU A 3 -43.69 9.62 15.00
CA LEU A 3 -42.48 8.91 15.42
C LEU A 3 -41.29 9.83 15.16
N ASN A 4 -40.70 10.34 16.24
CA ASN A 4 -39.51 11.16 16.15
C ASN A 4 -38.33 10.21 15.98
N ILE A 5 -37.92 9.97 14.73
CA ILE A 5 -36.89 9.00 14.33
C ILE A 5 -35.60 9.17 15.14
N ILE A 6 -35.26 10.42 15.50
CA ILE A 6 -34.10 10.76 16.31
C ILE A 6 -34.21 10.22 17.74
N ARG A 7 -35.40 10.29 18.35
CA ARG A 7 -35.65 9.75 19.70
C ARG A 7 -35.66 8.22 19.69
N PHE A 8 -36.21 7.65 18.64
CA PHE A 8 -36.20 6.20 18.46
C PHE A 8 -34.77 5.63 18.38
N ILE A 9 -33.89 6.29 17.63
CA ILE A 9 -32.48 5.89 17.47
C ILE A 9 -31.65 6.12 18.74
N LYS A 10 -31.94 7.17 19.53
CA LYS A 10 -31.17 7.51 20.73
C LYS A 10 -31.61 6.78 21.99
N GLU A 11 -32.91 6.55 22.17
CA GLU A 11 -33.49 6.09 23.44
C GLU A 11 -34.29 4.79 23.27
N ASP A 12 -35.26 4.75 22.35
CA ASP A 12 -36.19 3.62 22.25
C ASP A 12 -35.52 2.33 21.73
N ILE A 13 -34.53 2.43 20.83
CA ILE A 13 -33.83 1.25 20.30
C ILE A 13 -33.07 0.49 21.38
N TRP A 14 -32.61 1.17 22.42
CA TRP A 14 -31.86 0.59 23.54
C TRP A 14 -32.77 0.03 24.63
N LEU A 15 -33.98 0.55 24.75
CA LEU A 15 -35.00 0.12 25.72
C LEU A 15 -35.79 -1.12 25.26
N LEU A 16 -35.79 -1.42 23.95
CA LEU A 16 -36.42 -2.61 23.38
C LEU A 16 -35.71 -3.89 23.87
N HIS A 17 -36.36 -4.61 24.79
CA HIS A 17 -35.92 -5.93 25.26
C HIS A 17 -36.10 -6.99 24.17
N GLU A 18 -34.98 -7.54 23.70
CA GLU A 18 -34.86 -8.44 22.55
C GLU A 18 -35.58 -9.79 22.73
N GLN A 19 -36.01 -10.12 23.95
CA GLN A 19 -36.63 -11.41 24.30
C GLN A 19 -38.12 -11.54 23.94
N LYS A 20 -38.84 -10.45 23.64
CA LYS A 20 -40.30 -10.50 23.37
C LYS A 20 -40.70 -10.25 21.90
N LEU A 21 -39.74 -10.19 20.99
CA LEU A 21 -39.96 -9.85 19.57
C LEU A 21 -39.89 -11.10 18.67
N PRO A 22 -40.67 -11.16 17.57
CA PRO A 22 -40.53 -12.23 16.58
C PRO A 22 -39.15 -12.17 15.89
N LEU A 23 -38.63 -13.33 15.50
CA LEU A 23 -37.26 -13.53 14.99
C LEU A 23 -36.82 -12.50 13.94
N PHE A 24 -37.71 -12.15 13.01
CA PHE A 24 -37.41 -11.21 11.93
C PHE A 24 -37.22 -9.77 12.44
N ASN A 25 -38.07 -9.32 13.36
CA ASN A 25 -37.99 -7.98 13.95
C ASN A 25 -36.77 -7.86 14.86
N ALA A 26 -36.43 -8.93 15.59
CA ALA A 26 -35.21 -8.99 16.39
C ALA A 26 -33.96 -8.87 15.51
N LEU A 27 -33.93 -9.53 14.35
CA LEU A 27 -32.81 -9.47 13.41
C LEU A 27 -32.63 -8.06 12.84
N ILE A 28 -33.72 -7.41 12.43
CA ILE A 28 -33.69 -6.02 11.93
C ILE A 28 -33.17 -5.06 13.01
N ILE A 29 -33.68 -5.15 14.24
CA ILE A 29 -33.27 -4.26 15.33
C ILE A 29 -31.80 -4.48 15.69
N LYS A 30 -31.33 -5.73 15.70
CA LYS A 30 -29.93 -6.07 15.99
C LYS A 30 -28.99 -5.54 14.91
N SER A 31 -29.33 -5.72 13.63
CA SER A 31 -28.59 -5.14 12.50
C SER A 31 -28.54 -3.62 12.57
N LEU A 32 -29.66 -2.98 12.93
CA LEU A 32 -29.75 -1.53 13.09
C LEU A 32 -28.87 -1.03 14.26
N LYS A 33 -28.88 -1.72 15.41
CA LYS A 33 -27.98 -1.42 16.55
C LYS A 33 -26.50 -1.55 16.14
N ILE A 34 -26.14 -2.62 15.43
CA ILE A 34 -24.77 -2.83 14.94
C ILE A 34 -24.38 -1.72 13.97
N ALA A 35 -25.26 -1.33 13.04
CA ALA A 35 -25.01 -0.24 12.10
C ALA A 35 -24.78 1.10 12.82
N ILE A 36 -25.63 1.45 13.79
CA ILE A 36 -25.49 2.68 14.58
C ILE A 36 -24.18 2.68 15.38
N LEU A 37 -23.88 1.58 16.09
CA LEU A 37 -22.63 1.43 16.84
C LEU A 37 -21.40 1.50 15.93
N SER A 38 -21.49 0.95 14.73
CA SER A 38 -20.42 0.99 13.73
C SER A 38 -20.18 2.41 13.23
N VAL A 39 -21.24 3.17 12.92
CA VAL A 39 -21.14 4.57 12.47
C VAL A 39 -20.60 5.48 13.58
N GLN A 40 -21.07 5.31 14.82
CA GLN A 40 -20.53 6.05 15.96
C GLN A 40 -19.07 5.69 16.23
N GLY A 41 -18.73 4.40 16.14
CA GLY A 41 -17.37 3.90 16.26
C GLY A 41 -16.46 4.48 15.17
N PHE A 42 -16.93 4.52 13.92
CA PHE A 42 -16.20 5.07 12.77
C PHE A 42 -15.85 6.56 12.94
N SER A 43 -16.78 7.37 13.48
CA SER A 43 -16.50 8.78 13.79
C SER A 43 -15.58 8.95 14.99
N ARG A 44 -15.78 8.15 16.05
CA ARG A 44 -14.95 8.20 17.26
C ARG A 44 -13.50 7.79 16.98
N ASP A 45 -13.29 6.81 16.12
CA ASP A 45 -11.97 6.27 15.78
C ASP A 45 -11.23 7.13 14.73
N LEU A 46 -11.76 8.30 14.36
CA LEU A 46 -11.16 9.24 13.39
C LEU A 46 -10.80 8.56 12.06
N CYS A 47 -11.59 7.57 11.64
CA CYS A 47 -11.34 6.80 10.42
C CYS A 47 -11.15 7.68 9.17
N PRO A 48 -11.93 8.75 8.94
CA PRO A 48 -11.71 9.64 7.79
C PRO A 48 -10.31 10.25 7.79
N LEU A 49 -9.82 10.73 8.94
CA LEU A 49 -8.49 11.32 9.06
C LEU A 49 -7.40 10.30 8.78
N ARG A 50 -7.55 9.07 9.30
CA ARG A 50 -6.62 7.97 9.06
C ARG A 50 -6.61 7.53 7.60
N ALA A 51 -7.78 7.45 6.97
CA ALA A 51 -7.90 7.14 5.54
C ALA A 51 -7.22 8.21 4.69
N SER A 52 -7.44 9.49 4.99
CA SER A 52 -6.77 10.60 4.29
C SER A 52 -5.25 10.60 4.49
N ALA A 53 -4.76 10.26 5.68
CA ALA A 53 -3.33 10.12 5.92
C ALA A 53 -2.76 8.96 5.09
N LEU A 54 -3.44 7.81 5.05
CA LEU A 54 -2.99 6.64 4.29
C LEU A 54 -2.99 6.90 2.78
N THR A 55 -3.98 7.62 2.25
CA THR A 55 -3.98 8.00 0.82
C THR A 55 -2.84 8.95 0.49
N LEU A 56 -2.57 9.94 1.34
CA LEU A 56 -1.43 10.85 1.18
C LEU A 56 -0.11 10.07 1.22
N TYR A 57 0.07 9.19 2.21
CA TYR A 57 1.25 8.34 2.28
C TYR A 57 1.39 7.46 1.04
N SER A 58 0.30 6.87 0.55
CA SER A 58 0.31 6.03 -0.66
C SER A 58 0.74 6.81 -1.90
N ILE A 59 0.26 8.05 -2.06
CA ILE A 59 0.64 8.92 -3.18
C ILE A 59 2.11 9.32 -3.07
N LEU A 60 2.57 9.76 -1.90
CA LEU A 60 3.98 10.14 -1.67
C LEU A 60 4.93 8.95 -1.85
N SER A 61 4.45 7.74 -1.59
CA SER A 61 5.20 6.49 -1.71
C SER A 61 5.53 6.08 -3.15
N ILE A 62 4.86 6.64 -4.15
CA ILE A 62 5.10 6.25 -5.55
C ILE A 62 6.53 6.62 -6.00
N VAL A 63 7.04 7.76 -5.54
CA VAL A 63 8.37 8.25 -5.93
C VAL A 63 9.50 7.35 -5.37
N PRO A 64 9.54 7.04 -4.06
CA PRO A 64 10.51 6.09 -3.52
C PRO A 64 10.42 4.70 -4.15
N VAL A 65 9.22 4.20 -4.44
CA VAL A 65 9.02 2.88 -5.07
C VAL A 65 9.56 2.87 -6.50
N ILE A 66 9.33 3.91 -7.27
CA ILE A 66 9.89 4.02 -8.62
C ILE A 66 11.42 4.11 -8.55
N ALA A 67 11.96 4.98 -7.68
CA ALA A 67 13.41 5.09 -7.48
C ALA A 67 14.05 3.75 -7.06
N MET A 68 13.35 2.96 -6.24
CA MET A 68 13.75 1.59 -5.87
C MET A 68 13.84 0.67 -7.08
N LEU A 69 12.79 0.60 -7.90
CA LEU A 69 12.76 -0.26 -9.10
C LEU A 69 13.91 0.08 -10.05
N PHE A 70 14.17 1.37 -10.26
CA PHE A 70 15.30 1.85 -11.05
C PHE A 70 16.65 1.49 -10.42
N GLY A 71 16.81 1.66 -9.10
CA GLY A 71 18.03 1.29 -8.38
C GLY A 71 18.34 -0.21 -8.47
N ILE A 72 17.32 -1.07 -8.32
CA ILE A 72 17.44 -2.51 -8.50
C ILE A 72 17.81 -2.83 -9.96
N ALA A 73 17.08 -2.30 -10.93
CA ALA A 73 17.35 -2.56 -12.35
C ALA A 73 18.78 -2.17 -12.73
N LYS A 74 19.30 -1.04 -12.24
CA LYS A 74 20.70 -0.65 -12.44
C LYS A 74 21.67 -1.60 -11.74
N GLY A 75 21.40 -1.99 -10.48
CA GLY A 75 22.23 -2.93 -9.73
C GLY A 75 22.37 -4.31 -10.39
N PHE A 76 21.36 -4.73 -11.16
CA PHE A 76 21.37 -5.96 -11.93
C PHE A 76 21.75 -5.78 -13.42
N GLY A 77 22.07 -4.56 -13.86
CA GLY A 77 22.48 -4.26 -15.25
C GLY A 77 21.34 -4.19 -16.28
N PHE A 78 20.08 -4.13 -15.84
CA PHE A 78 18.87 -4.08 -16.68
C PHE A 78 18.39 -2.64 -17.00
N GLU A 79 19.21 -1.62 -16.78
CA GLU A 79 18.86 -0.20 -16.97
C GLU A 79 18.25 0.08 -18.34
N LYS A 80 18.86 -0.43 -19.42
CA LYS A 80 18.40 -0.22 -20.80
C LYS A 80 17.07 -0.90 -21.12
N LEU A 81 16.82 -2.06 -20.51
CA LEU A 81 15.62 -2.86 -20.76
C LEU A 81 14.41 -2.22 -20.06
N LEU A 82 14.64 -1.68 -18.87
CA LEU A 82 13.66 -0.89 -18.13
C LEU A 82 13.38 0.45 -18.84
N GLU A 83 14.42 1.16 -19.29
CA GLU A 83 14.31 2.40 -20.07
C GLU A 83 13.47 2.22 -21.33
N GLN A 84 13.73 1.17 -22.10
CA GLN A 84 13.00 0.91 -23.35
C GLN A 84 11.52 0.58 -23.09
N HIS A 85 11.21 -0.25 -22.08
CA HIS A 85 9.83 -0.57 -21.70
C HIS A 85 9.05 0.66 -21.18
N LEU A 86 9.69 1.51 -20.37
CA LEU A 86 9.05 2.71 -19.86
C LEU A 86 8.84 3.77 -20.95
N LEU A 87 9.78 3.95 -21.88
CA LEU A 87 9.62 4.88 -23.00
C LEU A 87 8.52 4.43 -23.97
N GLU A 88 8.43 3.12 -24.24
CA GLU A 88 7.35 2.55 -25.06
C GLU A 88 5.97 2.73 -24.40
N GLN A 89 5.85 2.60 -23.08
CA GLN A 89 4.59 2.86 -22.36
C GLN A 89 4.29 4.35 -22.16
N ALA A 90 5.30 5.19 -21.93
CA ALA A 90 5.16 6.63 -21.70
C ALA A 90 4.79 7.40 -22.98
N ALA A 91 5.20 6.90 -24.16
CA ALA A 91 4.79 7.45 -25.45
C ALA A 91 3.26 7.37 -25.63
N GLN A 92 2.59 6.46 -24.92
CA GLN A 92 1.15 6.26 -25.04
C GLN A 92 0.36 7.23 -24.15
N GLN A 93 0.78 7.51 -22.89
CA GLN A 93 0.04 8.35 -21.94
C GLN A 93 0.96 9.02 -20.87
N ASP A 94 0.95 10.36 -20.84
CA ASP A 94 1.31 11.29 -19.74
C ASP A 94 2.74 11.87 -19.54
N LYS A 95 2.77 13.21 -19.40
CA LYS A 95 3.93 14.05 -19.00
C LYS A 95 4.53 13.68 -17.63
N LEU A 96 3.73 13.07 -16.75
CA LEU A 96 4.18 12.66 -15.41
C LEU A 96 5.22 11.55 -15.48
N VAL A 97 5.06 10.61 -16.42
CA VAL A 97 6.00 9.49 -16.60
C VAL A 97 7.35 10.02 -17.10
N LEU A 98 7.35 10.98 -18.03
CA LEU A 98 8.56 11.65 -18.52
C LEU A 98 9.28 12.45 -17.42
N GLN A 99 8.56 13.12 -16.52
CA GLN A 99 9.19 13.82 -15.39
C GLN A 99 9.78 12.85 -14.35
N LEU A 100 9.07 11.77 -14.04
CA LEU A 100 9.58 10.72 -13.16
C LEU A 100 10.80 10.04 -13.76
N PHE A 101 10.82 9.85 -15.08
CA PHE A 101 11.96 9.33 -15.81
C PHE A 101 13.16 10.29 -15.77
N GLY A 102 12.95 11.57 -16.05
CA GLY A 102 14.01 12.59 -15.94
C GLY A 102 14.54 12.72 -14.51
N PHE A 103 13.70 12.57 -13.49
CA PHE A 103 14.14 12.56 -12.09
C PHE A 103 14.96 11.30 -11.77
N ALA A 104 14.51 10.13 -12.21
CA ALA A 104 15.26 8.88 -12.07
C ALA A 104 16.63 8.97 -12.77
N GLN A 105 16.67 9.46 -14.02
CA GLN A 105 17.90 9.59 -14.80
C GLN A 105 18.87 10.60 -14.16
N ASN A 106 18.37 11.74 -13.68
CA ASN A 106 19.18 12.72 -12.94
C ASN A 106 19.73 12.17 -11.62
N LEU A 107 18.95 11.36 -10.88
CA LEU A 107 19.44 10.65 -9.70
C LEU A 107 20.53 9.63 -10.07
N LEU A 108 20.37 8.91 -11.18
CA LEU A 108 21.32 7.90 -11.66
C LEU A 108 22.61 8.52 -12.22
N ASP A 109 22.52 9.67 -12.87
CA ASP A 109 23.66 10.44 -13.39
C ASP A 109 24.42 11.15 -12.26
N SER A 110 23.71 11.65 -11.25
CA SER A 110 24.34 12.19 -10.04
C SER A 110 25.05 11.10 -9.22
N ALA A 111 24.63 9.84 -9.37
CA ALA A 111 25.27 8.66 -8.79
C ALA A 111 26.51 8.18 -9.58
N LYS A 112 27.08 8.97 -10.51
CA LYS A 112 28.30 8.60 -11.26
C LYS A 112 29.60 8.67 -10.44
N GLY A 113 29.59 9.20 -9.21
CA GLY A 113 30.71 9.06 -8.27
C GLY A 113 30.49 7.85 -7.36
N GLU A 114 31.47 6.94 -7.25
CA GLU A 114 31.38 5.72 -6.40
C GLU A 114 30.88 6.01 -4.98
N VAL A 115 31.30 7.15 -4.40
CA VAL A 115 30.90 7.60 -3.07
C VAL A 115 29.46 8.12 -3.05
N VAL A 116 29.03 8.86 -4.07
CA VAL A 116 27.67 9.41 -4.18
C VAL A 116 26.65 8.31 -4.49
N ALA A 117 27.04 7.31 -5.28
CA ALA A 117 26.25 6.10 -5.53
C ALA A 117 25.99 5.33 -4.23
N GLY A 118 27.04 5.08 -3.43
CA GLY A 118 26.92 4.34 -2.17
C GLY A 118 26.06 5.07 -1.12
N ILE A 119 26.24 6.39 -1.00
CA ILE A 119 25.43 7.22 -0.09
C ILE A 119 23.97 7.27 -0.58
N GLY A 120 23.75 7.46 -1.89
CA GLY A 120 22.42 7.49 -2.49
C GLY A 120 21.64 6.20 -2.24
N ILE A 121 22.27 5.04 -2.45
CA ILE A 121 21.67 3.71 -2.17
C ILE A 121 21.30 3.57 -0.70
N THR A 122 22.19 3.97 0.21
CA THR A 122 21.96 3.90 1.67
C THR A 122 20.77 4.76 2.07
N VAL A 123 20.69 6.00 1.57
CA VAL A 123 19.57 6.92 1.82
C VAL A 123 18.27 6.38 1.21
N LEU A 124 18.33 5.73 0.05
CA LEU A 124 17.18 5.09 -0.59
C LEU A 124 16.62 3.96 0.28
N PHE A 125 17.48 3.02 0.71
CA PHE A 125 17.10 1.96 1.63
C PHE A 125 16.51 2.51 2.94
N TRP A 126 17.14 3.55 3.51
CA TRP A 126 16.64 4.22 4.70
C TRP A 126 15.24 4.80 4.51
N THR A 127 15.01 5.47 3.38
CA THR A 127 13.71 6.08 3.03
C THR A 127 12.62 5.01 2.90
N ILE A 128 12.94 3.90 2.24
CA ILE A 128 12.02 2.78 2.02
C ILE A 128 11.62 2.14 3.35
N ILE A 129 12.59 1.86 4.23
CA ILE A 129 12.32 1.25 5.53
C ILE A 129 11.42 2.14 6.39
N ASN A 130 11.67 3.44 6.40
CA ASN A 130 10.80 4.39 7.10
C ASN A 130 9.40 4.44 6.50
N MET A 131 9.28 4.41 5.17
CA MET A 131 8.01 4.44 4.47
C MET A 131 7.13 3.22 4.79
N ILE A 132 7.68 2.00 4.66
CA ILE A 132 6.94 0.77 5.00
C ILE A 132 6.61 0.74 6.51
N GLY A 133 7.51 1.25 7.35
CA GLY A 133 7.26 1.44 8.78
C GLY A 133 6.02 2.29 9.06
N ASN A 134 5.86 3.43 8.37
CA ASN A 134 4.69 4.31 8.49
C ASN A 134 3.39 3.64 8.01
N ILE A 135 3.47 2.83 6.96
CA ILE A 135 2.34 2.04 6.46
C ILE A 135 1.91 1.00 7.53
N GLU A 136 2.86 0.26 8.10
CA GLU A 136 2.57 -0.71 9.16
C GLU A 136 1.98 -0.03 10.41
N GLU A 137 2.50 1.12 10.80
CA GLU A 137 1.97 1.87 11.94
C GLU A 137 0.53 2.35 11.72
N SER A 138 0.22 2.82 10.50
CA SER A 138 -1.15 3.19 10.11
C SER A 138 -2.10 2.00 10.22
N PHE A 139 -1.68 0.83 9.75
CA PHE A 139 -2.43 -0.41 9.87
C PHE A 139 -2.59 -0.88 11.32
N ASN A 140 -1.51 -0.84 12.11
CA ASN A 140 -1.54 -1.17 13.54
C ASN A 140 -2.52 -0.27 14.29
N SER A 141 -2.60 1.01 13.92
CA SER A 141 -3.56 1.96 14.47
C SER A 141 -5.01 1.61 14.11
N ILE A 142 -5.29 1.24 12.85
CA ILE A 142 -6.62 0.79 12.38
C ILE A 142 -7.05 -0.48 13.11
N TRP A 143 -6.16 -1.47 13.22
CA TRP A 143 -6.44 -2.76 13.87
C TRP A 143 -6.24 -2.74 15.39
N LYS A 144 -5.96 -1.58 16.00
CA LYS A 144 -5.77 -1.38 17.44
C LYS A 144 -4.72 -2.34 18.04
N ILE A 145 -3.64 -2.57 17.31
CA ILE A 145 -2.51 -3.39 17.74
C ILE A 145 -1.59 -2.53 18.62
N GLY A 146 -1.48 -2.87 19.90
CA GLY A 146 -0.80 -2.04 20.92
C GLY A 146 0.73 -2.05 20.91
N LYS A 147 1.38 -3.03 20.24
CA LYS A 147 2.84 -3.07 20.08
C LYS A 147 3.19 -3.49 18.65
N GLY A 148 3.87 -2.58 17.92
CA GLY A 148 4.46 -2.89 16.63
C GLY A 148 5.65 -3.85 16.74
N ARG A 149 6.06 -4.43 15.61
CA ARG A 149 7.26 -5.29 15.51
C ARG A 149 8.55 -4.48 15.77
N SER A 150 9.60 -5.13 16.24
CA SER A 150 10.91 -4.48 16.45
C SER A 150 11.50 -3.97 15.13
N ILE A 151 12.19 -2.83 15.18
CA ILE A 151 12.76 -2.17 13.98
C ILE A 151 13.73 -3.09 13.21
N SER A 152 14.47 -3.95 13.92
CA SER A 152 15.41 -4.90 13.32
C SER A 152 14.70 -6.01 12.53
N ARG A 153 13.57 -6.50 13.05
CA ARG A 153 12.78 -7.54 12.35
C ARG A 153 12.04 -6.95 11.15
N LYS A 154 11.55 -5.71 11.25
CA LYS A 154 11.01 -4.98 10.09
C LYS A 154 12.07 -4.80 9.00
N PHE A 155 13.27 -4.36 9.38
CA PHE A 155 14.37 -4.18 8.45
C PHE A 155 14.70 -5.46 7.69
N SER A 156 14.89 -6.58 8.40
CA SER A 156 15.18 -7.87 7.77
C SER A 156 14.05 -8.35 6.88
N ASP A 157 12.81 -8.36 7.38
CA ASP A 157 11.65 -8.89 6.65
C ASP A 157 11.39 -8.09 5.36
N TYR A 158 11.45 -6.75 5.44
CA TYR A 158 11.22 -5.88 4.28
C TYR A 158 12.38 -5.92 3.28
N LEU A 159 13.63 -5.95 3.75
CA LEU A 159 14.79 -6.07 2.88
C LEU A 159 14.78 -7.41 2.12
N SER A 160 14.47 -8.51 2.82
CA SER A 160 14.33 -9.82 2.19
C SER A 160 13.23 -9.85 1.14
N LEU A 161 12.04 -9.31 1.45
CA LEU A 161 10.94 -9.25 0.48
C LEU A 161 11.29 -8.40 -0.74
N MET A 162 11.95 -7.25 -0.52
CA MET A 162 12.38 -6.34 -1.57
C MET A 162 13.42 -6.94 -2.52
N LEU A 163 14.34 -7.76 -2.02
CA LEU A 163 15.35 -8.43 -2.86
C LEU A 163 14.82 -9.70 -3.52
N LEU A 164 14.00 -10.49 -2.81
CA LEU A 164 13.49 -11.77 -3.30
C LEU A 164 12.36 -11.61 -4.31
N ALA A 165 11.45 -10.65 -4.11
CA ALA A 165 10.28 -10.51 -4.98
C ALA A 165 10.64 -10.21 -6.45
N PRO A 166 11.56 -9.27 -6.78
CA PRO A 166 11.97 -9.03 -8.16
C PRO A 166 12.65 -10.26 -8.77
N VAL A 167 13.50 -10.95 -8.01
CA VAL A 167 14.18 -12.18 -8.46
C VAL A 167 13.16 -13.27 -8.78
N LEU A 168 12.14 -13.45 -7.94
CA LEU A 168 11.04 -14.39 -8.17
C LEU A 168 10.21 -14.02 -9.40
N LEU A 169 9.91 -12.73 -9.60
CA LEU A 169 9.17 -12.26 -10.78
C LEU A 169 9.96 -12.50 -12.08
N ILE A 170 11.26 -12.18 -12.09
CA ILE A 170 12.12 -12.40 -13.25
C ILE A 170 12.23 -13.89 -13.56
N THR A 171 12.54 -14.71 -12.56
CA THR A 171 12.67 -16.16 -12.74
C THR A 171 11.36 -16.80 -13.20
N SER A 172 10.22 -16.36 -12.65
CA SER A 172 8.89 -16.78 -13.12
C SER A 172 8.66 -16.37 -14.58
N GLY A 173 8.94 -15.12 -14.94
CA GLY A 173 8.78 -14.62 -16.31
C GLY A 173 9.67 -15.37 -17.30
N SER A 174 10.94 -15.60 -16.96
CA SER A 174 11.86 -16.41 -17.75
C SER A 174 11.37 -17.85 -17.92
N MET A 175 10.83 -18.45 -16.86
CA MET A 175 10.22 -19.78 -16.92
C MET A 175 9.02 -19.80 -17.86
N THR A 176 8.12 -18.81 -17.78
CA THR A 176 6.95 -18.69 -18.67
C THR A 176 7.37 -18.57 -20.13
N VAL A 177 8.34 -17.71 -20.44
CA VAL A 177 8.86 -17.54 -21.81
C VAL A 177 9.51 -18.83 -22.31
N PHE A 178 10.27 -19.53 -21.47
CA PHE A 178 10.89 -20.81 -21.84
C PHE A 178 9.84 -21.89 -22.16
N LEU A 179 8.80 -22.00 -21.33
CA LEU A 179 7.69 -22.92 -21.55
C LEU A 179 6.89 -22.58 -22.80
N GLN A 180 6.55 -21.30 -23.02
CA GLN A 180 5.87 -20.86 -24.24
C GLN A 180 6.72 -21.14 -25.47
N THR A 181 8.01 -20.83 -25.44
CA THR A 181 8.92 -21.08 -26.57
C THR A 181 8.98 -22.57 -26.91
N LYS A 182 9.01 -23.46 -25.89
CA LYS A 182 9.01 -24.92 -26.09
C LYS A 182 7.68 -25.44 -26.64
N ILE A 183 6.55 -24.87 -26.23
CA ILE A 183 5.21 -25.28 -26.69
C ILE A 183 4.92 -24.77 -28.10
N THR A 184 5.37 -23.56 -28.46
CA THR A 184 5.21 -23.01 -29.82
C THR A 184 6.09 -23.72 -30.86
N TRP A 185 7.17 -24.38 -30.41
CA TRP A 185 8.06 -25.17 -31.28
C TRP A 185 7.69 -26.66 -31.38
N LEU A 186 6.64 -27.11 -30.69
CA LEU A 186 6.06 -28.47 -30.73
C LEU A 186 4.74 -28.45 -31.49
#